data_AF-A0A658NIQ5-F1
#
_entry.id   AF-A0A658NIQ5-F1
#
_cell.length_a   1.000
_cell.length_b   1.000
_cell.length_c   1.000
_cell.angle_alpha   90.00
_cell.angle_beta   90.00
_cell.angle_gamma   90.00
#
_symmetry.space_group_name_H-M   'P 1'
#
loop_
_entity.id
_entity.type
_entity.pdbx_description
1 polymer ?
#
loop_
_entity_poly.entity_id
_entity_poly.type
_entity_poly.pdbx_seq_one_letter_code
_entity_poly.pdbx_strand_id
1 'polypeptide(L)'
;ASIGSTAPFVGLFGTVWGIYHALVNISASGMATLDKVAGTVGEALIMTAFGLFVAIPAVLAYNAITRANRVELSELDAFAHDL
;
A
#
# COMPACT_ATOMS: atom_id res chain seq x y z
N ALA A 1 -5.89 2.68 10.54
CA ALA A 1 -6.62 1.70 9.71
C ALA A 1 -6.63 2.09 8.22
N SER A 2 -7.31 3.19 7.84
CA SER A 2 -7.60 3.48 6.42
C SER A 2 -6.40 3.53 5.50
N ILE A 3 -5.30 4.18 5.91
CA ILE A 3 -4.05 4.23 5.12
C ILE A 3 -3.48 2.83 4.89
N GLY A 4 -3.47 1.98 5.93
CA GLY A 4 -2.97 0.61 5.84
C GLY A 4 -3.77 -0.26 4.89
N SER A 5 -5.09 -0.05 4.81
CA SER A 5 -5.97 -0.80 3.91
C SER A 5 -5.99 -0.26 2.48
N THR A 6 -5.76 1.04 2.27
CA THR A 6 -5.81 1.64 0.93
C THR A 6 -4.47 1.69 0.21
N ALA A 7 -3.34 1.80 0.94
CA ALA A 7 -2.00 1.93 0.36
C ALA A 7 -1.61 0.84 -0.65
N PRO A 8 -1.93 -0.46 -0.46
CA PRO A 8 -1.61 -1.48 -1.45
C PRO A 8 -2.32 -1.26 -2.80
N PHE A 9 -3.56 -0.76 -2.75
CA PHE A 9 -4.34 -0.47 -3.95
C PHE A 9 -3.81 0.75 -4.72
N VAL A 10 -3.23 1.73 -4.01
CA VAL A 10 -2.54 2.86 -4.65
C VAL A 10 -1.29 2.37 -5.40
N GLY A 11 -0.52 1.45 -4.81
CA GLY A 11 0.63 0.82 -5.47
C GLY A 11 0.22 0.03 -6.72
N LEU A 12 -0.83 -0.79 -6.60
CA LEU A 12 -1.41 -1.55 -7.72
C LEU A 12 -1.92 -0.62 -8.82
N PHE A 13 -2.58 0.49 -8.47
CA PHE A 13 -3.02 1.47 -9.45
C PHE A 13 -1.83 2.05 -10.24
N GLY A 14 -0.73 2.36 -9.55
CA GLY A 14 0.50 2.82 -10.19
C GLY A 14 1.07 1.83 -11.21
N THR A 15 1.02 0.52 -10.92
CA THR A 15 1.48 -0.51 -11.86
C THR A 15 0.62 -0.57 -13.12
N VAL A 16 -0.71 -0.56 -12.93
CA VAL A 16 -1.67 -0.60 -14.04
C VAL A 16 -1.50 0.63 -14.93
N TRP A 17 -1.36 1.81 -14.32
CA TRP A 17 -1.15 3.06 -15.04
C TRP A 17 0.17 3.05 -15.84
N GLY A 18 1.26 2.58 -15.23
CA GLY A 18 2.57 2.50 -15.88
C GLY A 18 2.57 1.53 -17.07
N ILE A 19 1.99 0.34 -16.90
CA ILE A 19 1.85 -0.64 -17.98
C ILE A 19 0.96 -0.10 -19.11
N TYR A 20 -0.13 0.58 -18.77
CA TYR A 20 -0.99 1.21 -19.77
C TYR A 20 -0.23 2.24 -20.61
N HIS A 21 0.54 3.13 -19.99
CA HIS A 21 1.35 4.12 -20.71
C HIS A 21 2.43 3.47 -21.58
N ALA A 22 3.07 2.41 -21.09
CA ALA A 22 4.03 1.64 -21.86
C ALA A 22 3.41 1.05 -23.13
N LEU A 23 2.22 0.45 -23.01
CA LEU A 23 1.51 -0.15 -24.14
C LEU A 23 1.05 0.90 -25.16
N VAL A 24 0.59 2.06 -24.72
CA VAL A 24 0.23 3.19 -25.61
C VAL A 24 1.46 3.70 -26.39
N ASN A 25 2.63 3.80 -25.73
CA ASN A 25 3.86 4.22 -26.41
C ASN A 25 4.35 3.17 -27.41
N ILE A 26 4.23 1.88 -27.08
CA ILE A 26 4.57 0.78 -27.98
C ILE A 26 3.65 0.79 -29.20
N SER A 27 2.33 0.93 -29.00
CA SER A 27 1.37 0.96 -30.11
C SER A 27 1.57 2.16 -31.04
N ALA A 28 1.90 3.33 -30.49
CA ALA A 28 2.22 4.52 -31.27
C ALA A 28 3.53 4.39 -32.06
N SER A 29 4.55 3.72 -31.51
CA SER A 29 5.85 3.54 -32.17
C SER A 29 5.91 2.36 -33.14
N GLY A 30 4.94 1.44 -33.11
CA GLY A 30 4.89 0.24 -33.95
C GLY A 30 5.99 -0.80 -33.67
N MET A 31 6.91 -0.54 -32.75
CA MET A 31 8.05 -1.41 -32.42
C MET A 31 7.98 -1.85 -30.96
N ALA A 32 7.58 -3.10 -30.74
CA ALA A 32 7.63 -3.76 -29.45
C ALA A 32 8.99 -4.46 -29.28
N THR A 33 9.99 -3.75 -28.78
CA THR A 33 11.28 -4.36 -28.40
C THR A 33 11.25 -4.84 -26.95
N LEU A 34 11.91 -5.96 -26.68
CA LEU A 34 11.93 -6.57 -25.34
C LEU A 34 12.51 -5.61 -24.28
N ASP A 35 13.53 -4.80 -24.65
CA ASP A 35 14.13 -3.78 -23.79
C ASP A 35 13.12 -2.74 -23.30
N LYS A 36 12.22 -2.28 -24.19
CA LYS A 36 11.18 -1.30 -23.82
C LYS A 36 10.17 -1.88 -22.83
N VAL A 37 9.81 -3.15 -23.00
CA VAL A 37 8.87 -3.84 -22.10
C VAL A 37 9.53 -4.12 -20.76
N ALA A 38 10.76 -4.65 -20.76
CA ALA A 38 11.48 -5.02 -19.54
C ALA A 38 11.69 -3.83 -18.58
N GLY A 39 12.07 -2.65 -19.11
CA GLY A 39 12.22 -1.43 -18.31
C GLY A 39 10.91 -1.02 -17.62
N THR A 40 9.82 -0.97 -18.38
CA THR A 40 8.50 -0.54 -17.85
C THR A 40 7.90 -1.50 -16.83
N VAL A 41 8.15 -2.80 -16.96
CA VAL A 41 7.74 -3.80 -15.95
C VAL A 41 8.53 -3.61 -14.65
N GLY A 42 9.82 -3.29 -14.73
CA GLY A 42 10.65 -2.99 -13.54
C GLY A 42 10.12 -1.80 -12.74
N GLU A 43 9.78 -0.71 -13.41
CA GLU A 43 9.17 0.47 -12.77
C GLU A 43 7.80 0.15 -12.15
N ALA A 44 6.97 -0.64 -12.83
CA ALA A 44 5.69 -1.08 -12.29
C ALA A 44 5.86 -1.89 -10.99
N LEU A 45 6.84 -2.80 -10.91
CA LEU A 45 7.07 -3.58 -9.68
C LEU A 45 7.45 -2.72 -8.47
N ILE A 46 8.21 -1.65 -8.70
CA ILE A 46 8.60 -0.69 -7.65
C ILE A 46 7.36 0.00 -7.05
N MET A 47 6.35 0.33 -7.87
CA MET A 47 5.13 0.98 -7.40
C MET A 47 4.34 0.08 -6.42
N THR A 48 4.25 -1.22 -6.67
CA THR A 48 3.66 -2.18 -5.71
C THR A 48 4.48 -2.25 -4.43
N ALA A 49 5.81 -2.29 -4.54
CA ALA A 49 6.69 -2.34 -3.37
C ALA A 49 6.49 -1.12 -2.47
N PHE A 50 6.32 0.08 -3.03
CA PHE A 50 5.98 1.28 -2.27
C PHE A 50 4.62 1.18 -1.56
N GLY A 51 3.59 0.66 -2.24
CA GLY A 51 2.27 0.45 -1.63
C GLY A 51 2.34 -0.44 -0.38
N LEU A 52 3.14 -1.52 -0.45
CA LEU A 52 3.38 -2.43 0.68
C LEU A 52 4.24 -1.78 1.77
N PHE A 53 5.27 -1.04 1.38
CA PHE A 53 6.15 -0.32 2.31
C PHE A 53 5.38 0.68 3.18
N VAL A 54 4.34 1.33 2.63
CA VAL A 54 3.46 2.23 3.38
C VAL A 54 2.41 1.45 4.19
N ALA A 55 1.84 0.38 3.62
CA ALA A 55 0.76 -0.37 4.26
C ALA A 55 1.19 -1.08 5.54
N ILE A 56 2.35 -1.75 5.53
CA ILE A 56 2.80 -2.62 6.63
C ILE A 56 3.00 -1.80 7.92
N PRO A 57 3.80 -0.70 7.94
CA PRO A 57 3.95 0.12 9.14
C PRO A 57 2.63 0.74 9.61
N ALA A 58 1.76 1.15 8.69
CA ALA A 58 0.47 1.75 9.04
C ALA A 58 -0.47 0.76 9.76
N VAL A 59 -0.48 -0.51 9.36
CA VAL A 59 -1.25 -1.56 10.03
C VAL A 59 -0.64 -1.90 11.39
N LEU A 60 0.68 -2.01 11.49
CA LEU A 60 1.37 -2.30 12.75
C LEU A 60 1.11 -1.20 13.79
N ALA A 61 1.24 0.06 13.41
CA ALA A 61 0.98 1.20 14.29
C ALA A 61 -0.48 1.23 14.76
N TYR A 62 -1.43 0.98 13.86
CA TYR A 62 -2.85 0.90 14.21
C TYR A 62 -3.10 -0.20 15.24
N ASN A 63 -2.57 -1.41 15.01
CA ASN A 63 -2.73 -2.53 15.93
C ASN A 63 -2.12 -2.26 17.31
N ALA A 64 -0.95 -1.61 17.36
CA ALA A 64 -0.29 -1.25 18.61
C ALA A 64 -1.13 -0.24 19.42
N ILE A 65 -1.64 0.80 18.77
CA ILE A 65 -2.49 1.83 19.41
C ILE A 65 -3.80 1.22 19.89
N THR A 66 -4.46 0.40 19.08
CA THR A 66 -5.70 -0.29 19.49
C THR A 66 -5.48 -1.19 20.69
N ARG A 67 -4.35 -1.90 20.75
CA ARG A 67 -3.98 -2.72 21.90
C ARG A 67 -3.79 -1.88 23.16
N ALA A 68 -3.04 -0.78 23.06
CA ALA A 68 -2.81 0.13 24.19
C ALA A 68 -4.13 0.70 24.71
N ASN A 69 -4.99 1.20 23.81
CA ASN A 69 -6.28 1.78 24.18
C ASN A 69 -7.20 0.76 24.88
N ARG A 70 -7.16 -0.52 24.48
CA ARG A 70 -7.93 -1.57 25.14
C ARG A 70 -7.49 -1.81 26.58
N VAL A 71 -6.18 -1.72 26.84
CA VAL A 71 -5.63 -1.87 28.20
C VAL A 71 -6.05 -0.69 29.07
N GLU A 72 -5.85 0.54 28.59
CA GLU A 72 -6.27 1.77 29.29
C GLU A 72 -7.76 1.77 29.61
N LEU A 73 -8.61 1.39 28.65
CA LEU A 73 -10.05 1.28 28.87
C LEU A 73 -10.41 0.22 29.92
N SER A 74 -9.67 -0.89 29.99
CA SER A 74 -9.92 -1.91 31.01
C SER A 74 -9.53 -1.46 32.41
N GLU A 75 -8.49 -0.62 32.54
CA GLU A 75 -8.10 -0.03 33.83
C GLU A 75 -9.11 1.00 34.30
N LEU A 76 -9.60 1.84 33.38
CA LEU A 76 -10.67 2.80 33.65
C LEU A 76 -11.97 2.11 34.08
N ASP A 77 -12.36 1.02 33.42
CA ASP A 77 -13.54 0.25 33.76
C ASP A 77 -13.40 -0.43 35.14
N ALA A 78 -12.22 -0.96 35.45
CA ALA A 78 -11.92 -1.50 36.77
C ALA A 78 -12.03 -0.43 37.87
N PHE A 79 -11.49 0.78 37.63
CA PHE A 79 -11.61 1.91 38.56
C PHE A 79 -13.06 2.35 38.77
N ALA A 80 -13.87 2.38 37.70
CA ALA A 80 -15.28 2.77 37.78
C ALA A 80 -16.13 1.78 38.57
N HIS A 81 -15.77 0.49 38.57
CA HIS A 81 -16.48 -0.55 39.33
C HIS A 81 -16.02 -0.63 40.80
N ASP A 82 -14.91 -0.01 41.18
CA ASP A 82 -14.36 -0.02 42.55
C ASP A 82 -14.85 1.16 43.41
N LEU A 83 -15.61 2.10 42.83
CA LEU A 83 -16.27 3.25 43.48
C LEU A 83 -17.76 2.99 43.76
#